data_AF-A0A2D4G675-F1
#
_entry.id   AF-A0A2D4G675-F1
#
_cell.length_a   1.000
_cell.length_b   1.000
_cell.length_c   1.000
_cell.angle_alpha   90.00
_cell.angle_beta   90.00
_cell.angle_gamma   90.00
#
_symmetry.space_group_name_H-M   'P 1'
#
loop_
_entity.id
_entity.type
_entity.pdbx_description
1 polymer ?
#
loop_
_entity_poly.entity_id
_entity_poly.type
_entity_poly.pdbx_seq_one_letter_code
_entity_poly.pdbx_strand_id
1 'polypeptide(L)'
;RVRRKNLGTDPSLPASLLLGAEDEFGRGAGQTAISSSTQQFHRILHLSVSSGEYEKLSQGLYDNFLNMKVKDSSLDSVCLALEWLGFSDLLGKAILCSQSFQLMRYLPFLPVSFHLLFAASSIPRLTYPHSQHEALSKLTQMHHLVDSMISGIAPNSRSCVRPQSFTLEALCLLLEIISPKLRPVNTQLYSQKEKEQLSQLINIMLTYNLTYHQERTPEGQYIYKLDP
;
A
#
# COMPACT_ATOMS: atom_id res chain seq x y z
N ARG A 1 58.85 1.66 16.61
CA ARG A 1 58.28 0.45 17.25
C ARG A 1 57.07 0.87 18.08
N VAL A 2 55.86 0.75 17.52
CA VAL A 2 54.60 1.06 18.20
C VAL A 2 53.92 -0.26 18.53
N ARG A 3 53.69 -0.51 19.82
CA ARG A 3 53.09 -1.75 20.33
C ARG A 3 51.56 -1.61 20.27
N ARG A 4 50.93 -2.24 19.27
CA ARG A 4 49.47 -2.40 19.18
C ARG A 4 48.99 -3.20 20.40
N LYS A 5 48.01 -2.67 21.14
CA LYS A 5 47.20 -3.44 22.08
C LYS A 5 45.93 -3.86 21.37
N ASN A 6 45.74 -5.16 21.25
CA ASN A 6 44.52 -5.81 20.79
C ASN A 6 43.42 -5.58 21.84
N LEU A 7 42.27 -5.05 21.45
CA LEU A 7 41.03 -5.12 22.24
C LEU A 7 40.03 -5.95 21.44
N GLY A 8 40.14 -7.27 21.59
CA GLY A 8 39.00 -8.15 21.45
C GLY A 8 38.32 -8.25 22.83
N THR A 9 37.04 -8.62 22.79
CA THR A 9 36.17 -9.00 23.93
C THR A 9 35.84 -7.90 24.94
N ASP A 10 34.66 -7.31 24.75
CA ASP A 10 33.67 -7.11 25.83
C ASP A 10 32.26 -7.03 25.22
N PRO A 11 31.42 -8.09 25.36
CA PRO A 11 30.00 -8.04 25.11
C PRO A 11 29.28 -7.76 26.42
N SER A 12 28.76 -6.54 26.60
CA SER A 12 27.83 -6.26 27.70
C SER A 12 26.74 -5.29 27.26
N LEU A 13 25.95 -5.73 26.27
CA LEU A 13 24.53 -5.42 26.32
C LEU A 13 23.98 -5.98 27.64
N PRO A 14 23.25 -5.20 28.45
CA PRO A 14 22.66 -5.75 29.67
C PRO A 14 21.64 -6.81 29.29
N ALA A 15 22.01 -8.08 29.48
CA ALA A 15 21.18 -9.26 29.31
C ALA A 15 20.03 -9.35 30.34
N SER A 16 19.87 -8.35 31.21
CA SER A 16 18.85 -8.29 32.27
C SER A 16 17.46 -7.92 31.78
N LEU A 17 17.25 -7.65 30.48
CA LEU A 17 15.93 -7.30 29.93
C LEU A 17 15.29 -8.41 29.08
N LEU A 18 15.92 -9.58 28.96
CA LEU A 18 15.45 -10.70 28.13
C LEU A 18 15.11 -11.98 28.89
N LEU A 19 15.26 -12.03 30.22
CA LEU A 19 14.83 -13.19 31.01
C LEU A 19 13.70 -12.83 31.97
N GLY A 20 12.71 -13.73 31.97
CA GLY A 20 11.46 -13.64 32.72
C GLY A 20 11.65 -13.38 34.20
N ALA A 21 10.62 -12.75 34.75
CA ALA A 21 10.46 -12.45 36.15
C ALA A 21 10.61 -13.70 37.03
N GLU A 22 11.59 -13.66 37.94
CA GLU A 22 11.48 -14.27 39.26
C GLU A 22 12.11 -13.31 40.28
N ASP A 23 11.34 -13.02 41.32
CA ASP A 23 11.65 -12.11 42.43
C ASP A 23 12.88 -12.57 43.23
N GLU A 24 13.76 -11.64 43.63
CA GLU A 24 14.18 -11.47 45.04
C GLU A 24 15.09 -10.26 45.29
N PHE A 25 15.00 -9.76 46.52
CA PHE A 25 15.47 -8.49 47.07
C PHE A 25 16.98 -8.17 46.94
N GLY A 26 17.30 -6.89 46.67
CA GLY A 26 18.64 -6.32 46.91
C GLY A 26 18.77 -4.85 46.52
N ARG A 27 18.65 -3.93 47.49
CA ARG A 27 18.85 -2.47 47.31
C ARG A 27 20.32 -2.12 47.10
N GLY A 28 20.61 -1.24 46.13
CA GLY A 28 21.84 -0.43 46.17
C GLY A 28 22.26 0.19 44.84
N ALA A 29 22.26 1.53 44.80
CA ALA A 29 22.96 2.43 43.87
C ALA A 29 22.32 2.74 42.50
N GLY A 30 21.78 3.96 42.39
CA GLY A 30 21.80 4.72 41.15
C GLY A 30 20.70 4.45 40.13
N GLN A 31 19.45 4.25 40.56
CA GLN A 31 18.32 4.40 39.63
C GLN A 31 18.17 5.90 39.30
N THR A 32 18.88 6.37 38.27
CA THR A 32 18.44 7.56 37.52
C THR A 32 16.98 7.33 37.19
N ALA A 33 16.08 8.11 37.79
CA ALA A 33 14.65 8.00 37.56
C ALA A 33 14.42 8.07 36.04
N ILE A 34 14.20 6.91 35.42
CA ILE A 34 13.96 6.80 33.99
C ILE A 34 12.72 7.65 33.74
N SER A 35 12.84 8.70 32.93
CA SER A 35 11.73 9.62 32.68
C SER A 35 10.51 8.83 32.18
N SER A 36 9.30 9.26 32.53
CA SER A 36 8.06 8.53 32.18
C SER A 36 7.97 8.25 30.67
N SER A 37 8.47 9.16 29.82
CA SER A 37 8.57 9.00 28.37
C SER A 37 9.57 7.91 27.96
N THR A 38 10.72 7.80 28.62
CA THR A 38 11.68 6.72 28.39
C THR A 38 11.10 5.35 28.77
N GLN A 39 10.32 5.26 29.85
CA GLN A 39 9.63 4.02 30.22
C GLN A 39 8.57 3.63 29.18
N GLN A 40 7.80 4.60 28.66
CA GLN A 40 6.82 4.38 27.60
C GLN A 40 7.49 3.94 26.29
N PHE A 41 8.60 4.58 25.92
CA PHE A 41 9.42 4.19 24.77
C PHE A 41 9.82 2.72 24.84
N HIS A 42 10.44 2.29 25.95
CA HIS A 42 10.87 0.90 26.12
C HIS A 42 9.70 -0.07 26.15
N ARG A 43 8.58 0.32 26.76
CA ARG A 43 7.36 -0.51 26.79
C ARG A 43 6.83 -0.75 25.37
N ILE A 44 6.72 0.27 24.54
CA ILE A 44 6.18 0.15 23.19
C ILE A 44 7.16 -0.57 22.27
N LEU A 45 8.45 -0.32 22.42
CA LEU A 45 9.49 -1.08 21.73
C LEU A 45 9.37 -2.57 22.06
N HIS A 46 9.27 -2.92 23.35
CA HIS A 46 9.10 -4.29 23.79
C HIS A 46 7.81 -4.92 23.25
N LEU A 47 6.68 -4.21 23.30
CA LEU A 47 5.41 -4.68 22.73
C LEU A 47 5.55 -4.94 21.22
N SER A 48 6.12 -4.00 20.47
CA SER A 48 6.30 -4.11 19.02
C SER A 48 7.19 -5.29 18.66
N VAL A 49 8.29 -5.51 19.39
CA VAL A 49 9.18 -6.66 19.21
C VAL A 49 8.47 -7.97 19.54
N SER A 50 7.70 -8.01 20.64
CA SER A 50 6.99 -9.20 21.07
C SER A 50 5.86 -9.61 20.11
N SER A 51 5.26 -8.64 19.40
CA SER A 51 4.20 -8.91 18.42
C SER A 51 4.73 -9.58 17.15
N GLY A 52 5.94 -9.26 16.69
CA GLY A 52 6.57 -9.85 15.50
C GLY A 52 5.90 -9.52 14.15
N GLU A 53 4.66 -9.03 14.13
CA GLU A 53 3.90 -8.68 12.93
C GLU A 53 4.11 -7.21 12.52
N TYR A 54 5.33 -6.87 12.09
CA TYR A 54 5.70 -5.50 11.75
C TYR A 54 4.93 -4.91 10.57
N GLU A 55 4.66 -5.72 9.54
CA GLU A 55 3.94 -5.29 8.32
C GLU A 55 2.48 -4.94 8.59
N LYS A 56 1.78 -5.75 9.39
CA LYS A 56 0.39 -5.42 9.76
C LYS A 56 0.33 -4.18 10.65
N LEU A 57 1.35 -3.99 11.48
CA LEU A 57 1.43 -2.82 12.35
C LEU A 57 1.72 -1.55 11.56
N SER A 58 2.63 -1.56 10.59
CA SER A 58 2.87 -0.41 9.71
C SER A 58 1.63 -0.05 8.90
N GLN A 59 0.94 -1.04 8.33
CA GLN A 59 -0.34 -0.85 7.63
C GLN A 59 -1.43 -0.31 8.55
N GLY A 60 -1.56 -0.87 9.75
CA GLY A 60 -2.54 -0.42 10.74
C GLY A 60 -2.30 1.02 11.18
N LEU A 61 -1.03 1.42 11.33
CA LEU A 61 -0.67 2.81 11.62
C LEU A 61 -1.04 3.72 10.44
N TYR A 62 -0.70 3.34 9.21
CA TYR A 62 -1.04 4.09 8.00
C TYR A 62 -2.55 4.30 7.82
N ASP A 63 -3.37 3.29 8.07
CA ASP A 63 -4.83 3.41 7.89
C ASP A 63 -5.50 4.28 8.97
N ASN A 64 -4.87 4.44 10.14
CA ASN A 64 -5.52 5.02 11.31
C ASN A 64 -4.91 6.33 11.81
N PHE A 65 -3.69 6.72 11.42
CA PHE A 65 -3.03 7.88 12.01
C PHE A 65 -3.77 9.21 11.74
N LEU A 66 -4.41 9.35 10.58
CA LEU A 66 -5.23 10.53 10.24
C LEU A 66 -6.58 10.57 10.98
N ASN A 67 -7.06 9.44 11.50
CA ASN A 67 -8.29 9.39 12.30
C ASN A 67 -8.06 9.90 13.74
N MET A 68 -6.81 10.13 14.13
CA MET A 68 -6.48 10.70 15.43
C MET A 68 -6.77 12.20 15.46
N LYS A 69 -7.31 12.69 16.58
CA LYS A 69 -7.54 14.13 16.78
C LYS A 69 -6.22 14.82 17.12
N VAL A 70 -5.43 15.13 16.10
CA VAL A 70 -4.17 15.86 16.26
C VAL A 70 -4.46 17.35 16.41
N LYS A 71 -3.91 17.97 17.45
CA LYS A 71 -4.03 19.42 17.70
C LYS A 71 -2.83 20.15 17.10
N ASP A 72 -2.58 19.94 15.81
CA ASP A 72 -1.46 20.55 15.10
C ASP A 72 -2.02 21.40 13.95
N SER A 73 -1.81 22.71 14.03
CA SER A 73 -2.25 23.64 12.99
C SER A 73 -1.31 23.66 11.79
N SER A 74 -0.07 23.18 11.96
CA SER A 74 1.02 23.20 10.98
C SER A 74 1.17 21.88 10.21
N LEU A 75 0.52 20.80 10.66
CA LEU A 75 0.66 19.44 10.10
C LEU A 75 2.09 18.87 10.15
N ASP A 76 3.00 19.48 10.92
CA ASP A 76 4.39 19.05 11.04
C ASP A 76 4.48 17.61 11.59
N SER A 77 3.62 17.27 12.55
CA SER A 77 3.51 15.91 13.09
C SER A 77 3.12 14.87 12.04
N VAL A 78 2.23 15.26 11.12
CA VAL A 78 1.76 14.42 10.01
C VAL A 78 2.87 14.22 8.98
N CYS A 79 3.59 15.29 8.63
CA CYS A 79 4.74 15.22 7.72
C CYS A 79 5.83 14.29 8.27
N LEU A 80 6.20 14.45 9.54
CA LEU A 80 7.21 13.59 10.19
C LEU A 80 6.76 12.12 10.25
N ALA A 81 5.48 11.87 10.49
CA ALA A 81 4.93 10.51 10.45
C ALA A 81 5.01 9.87 9.07
N LEU A 82 4.74 10.65 8.00
CA LEU A 82 4.89 10.19 6.62
C LEU A 82 6.36 9.91 6.27
N GLU A 83 7.31 10.70 6.77
CA GLU A 83 8.73 10.41 6.62
C GLU A 83 9.12 9.08 7.30
N TRP A 84 8.60 8.82 8.50
CA TRP A 84 8.82 7.55 9.20
C TRP A 84 8.22 6.36 8.46
N LEU A 85 7.02 6.52 7.86
CA LEU A 85 6.41 5.50 7.01
C LEU A 85 7.25 5.25 5.75
N GLY A 86 7.69 6.32 5.06
CA GLY A 86 8.56 6.22 3.90
C GLY A 86 9.91 5.56 4.22
N PHE A 87 10.48 5.84 5.40
CA PHE A 87 11.65 5.13 5.90
C PHE A 87 11.39 3.63 6.09
N SER A 88 10.24 3.26 6.67
CA SER A 88 9.84 1.86 6.83
C SER A 88 9.67 1.15 5.48
N ASP A 89 9.06 1.81 4.49
CA ASP A 89 8.88 1.24 3.14
C ASP A 89 10.21 1.02 2.42
N LEU A 90 11.12 2.01 2.51
CA LEU A 90 12.48 1.89 1.97
C LEU A 90 13.25 0.74 2.63
N LEU A 91 13.11 0.62 3.95
CA LEU A 91 13.71 -0.46 4.73
C LEU A 91 13.15 -1.82 4.32
N GLY A 92 11.82 -1.94 4.19
CA GLY A 92 11.15 -3.16 3.72
C GLY A 92 11.61 -3.57 2.32
N LYS A 93 11.68 -2.62 1.39
CA LYS A 93 12.22 -2.86 0.04
C LYS A 93 13.68 -3.32 0.10
N ALA A 94 14.52 -2.68 0.91
CA ALA A 94 15.91 -3.07 1.06
C ALA A 94 16.05 -4.49 1.66
N ILE A 95 15.26 -4.84 2.67
CA ILE A 95 15.23 -6.18 3.27
C ILE A 95 14.87 -7.23 2.21
N LEU A 96 13.81 -7.01 1.45
CA LEU A 96 13.34 -7.97 0.43
C LEU A 96 14.31 -8.09 -0.76
N CYS A 97 14.86 -6.99 -1.25
CA CYS A 97 15.77 -7.00 -2.39
C CYS A 97 17.17 -7.53 -2.03
N SER A 98 17.71 -7.17 -0.87
CA SER A 98 19.07 -7.57 -0.45
C SER A 98 19.10 -8.86 0.36
N GLN A 99 17.94 -9.37 0.80
CA GLN A 99 17.79 -10.50 1.73
C GLN A 99 18.55 -10.31 3.06
N SER A 100 18.88 -9.07 3.43
CA SER A 100 19.56 -8.76 4.68
C SER A 100 18.55 -8.54 5.81
N PHE A 101 18.21 -9.62 6.51
CA PHE A 101 17.25 -9.59 7.62
C PHE A 101 17.78 -8.94 8.91
N GLN A 102 19.07 -8.59 8.96
CA GLN A 102 19.62 -7.80 10.07
C GLN A 102 18.93 -6.43 10.19
N LEU A 103 18.41 -5.91 9.07
CA LEU A 103 17.70 -4.64 9.00
C LEU A 103 16.31 -4.71 9.66
N MET A 104 15.74 -5.90 9.86
CA MET A 104 14.46 -6.06 10.55
C MET A 104 14.47 -5.53 11.99
N ARG A 105 15.66 -5.43 12.61
CA ARG A 105 15.83 -4.84 13.95
C ARG A 105 15.36 -3.39 14.04
N TYR A 106 15.22 -2.70 12.90
CA TYR A 106 14.81 -1.30 12.85
C TYR A 106 13.30 -1.11 12.66
N LEU A 107 12.55 -2.15 12.28
CA LEU A 107 11.09 -2.10 12.11
C LEU A 107 10.32 -1.73 13.41
N PRO A 108 10.70 -2.21 14.61
CA PRO A 108 9.99 -1.89 15.84
C PRO A 108 10.05 -0.42 16.26
N PHE A 109 10.86 0.43 15.60
CA PHE A 109 10.93 1.86 15.93
C PHE A 109 9.81 2.68 15.30
N LEU A 110 9.16 2.19 14.23
CA LEU A 110 8.04 2.89 13.59
C LEU A 110 6.84 3.09 14.55
N PRO A 111 6.33 2.06 15.25
CA PRO A 111 5.24 2.25 16.21
C PRO A 111 5.61 3.17 17.37
N VAL A 112 6.90 3.18 17.73
CA VAL A 112 7.42 4.01 18.81
C VAL A 112 7.42 5.49 18.39
N SER A 113 7.87 5.82 17.17
CA SER A 113 7.80 7.19 16.67
C SER A 113 6.34 7.66 16.53
N PHE A 114 5.43 6.82 16.06
CA PHE A 114 4.00 7.14 16.00
C PHE A 114 3.39 7.42 17.37
N HIS A 115 3.78 6.66 18.40
CA HIS A 115 3.35 6.97 19.76
C HIS A 115 3.83 8.34 20.23
N LEU A 116 5.10 8.69 19.98
CA LEU A 116 5.64 9.98 20.40
C LEU A 116 4.96 11.17 19.69
N LEU A 117 4.50 10.97 18.46
CA LEU A 117 3.86 12.02 17.66
C LEU A 117 2.36 12.16 17.92
N PHE A 118 1.66 11.04 18.15
CA PHE A 118 0.19 11.03 18.18
C PHE A 118 -0.41 10.55 19.50
N ALA A 119 0.37 10.38 20.57
CA ALA A 119 -0.17 10.04 21.88
C ALA A 119 -1.21 11.08 22.33
N ALA A 120 -2.47 10.68 22.34
CA ALA A 120 -3.60 11.49 22.72
C ALA A 120 -4.56 10.69 23.61
N SER A 121 -5.29 11.40 24.49
CA SER A 121 -6.27 10.78 25.38
C SER A 121 -7.54 10.31 24.65
N SER A 122 -7.77 10.76 23.42
CA SER A 122 -8.91 10.34 22.60
C SER A 122 -8.57 9.07 21.83
N ILE A 123 -9.33 8.00 22.08
CA ILE A 123 -9.20 6.73 21.37
C ILE A 123 -10.08 6.78 20.11
N PRO A 124 -9.51 6.79 18.89
CA PRO A 124 -10.31 6.69 17.66
C PRO A 124 -10.87 5.28 17.50
N ARG A 125 -11.87 5.13 16.63
CA ARG A 125 -12.28 3.80 16.16
C ARG A 125 -11.21 3.28 15.21
N LEU A 126 -10.56 2.18 15.58
CA LEU A 126 -9.55 1.54 14.76
C LEU A 126 -10.21 0.74 13.65
N THR A 127 -9.81 1.01 12.42
CA THR A 127 -10.14 0.20 11.23
C THR A 127 -9.02 -0.81 11.02
N TYR A 128 -9.39 -2.06 10.72
CA TYR A 128 -8.42 -3.09 10.39
C TYR A 128 -7.73 -2.78 9.06
N PRO A 129 -6.40 -2.98 8.94
CA PRO A 129 -5.65 -2.61 7.74
C PRO A 129 -6.04 -3.45 6.52
N HIS A 130 -6.81 -2.85 5.61
CA HIS A 130 -7.20 -3.47 4.34
C HIS A 130 -6.82 -2.61 3.14
N SER A 131 -6.51 -1.32 3.35
CA SER A 131 -6.39 -0.34 2.26
C SER A 131 -5.30 -0.74 1.25
N GLN A 132 -4.11 -1.14 1.73
CA GLN A 132 -2.99 -1.50 0.88
C GLN A 132 -3.30 -2.76 0.07
N HIS A 133 -3.86 -3.79 0.70
CA HIS A 133 -4.18 -5.04 0.02
C HIS A 133 -5.26 -4.82 -1.05
N GLU A 134 -6.30 -4.06 -0.73
CA GLU A 134 -7.36 -3.72 -1.67
C GLU A 134 -6.81 -2.89 -2.85
N ALA A 135 -5.97 -1.89 -2.58
CA ALA A 135 -5.35 -1.07 -3.61
C ALA A 135 -4.43 -1.89 -4.53
N LEU A 136 -3.60 -2.77 -3.97
CA LEU A 136 -2.72 -3.65 -4.75
C LEU A 136 -3.52 -4.65 -5.58
N SER A 137 -4.58 -5.22 -5.04
CA SER A 137 -5.47 -6.14 -5.75
C SER A 137 -6.13 -5.44 -6.96
N LYS A 138 -6.70 -4.25 -6.73
CA LYS A 138 -7.28 -3.42 -7.81
C LYS A 138 -6.24 -3.06 -8.87
N LEU A 139 -5.05 -2.61 -8.46
CA LEU A 139 -3.98 -2.25 -9.39
C LEU A 139 -3.56 -3.45 -10.25
N THR A 140 -3.36 -4.60 -9.62
CA THR A 140 -2.95 -5.85 -10.30
C THR A 140 -4.03 -6.31 -11.27
N GLN A 141 -5.29 -6.27 -10.86
CA GLN A 141 -6.42 -6.58 -11.72
C GLN A 141 -6.47 -5.64 -12.94
N MET A 142 -6.35 -4.33 -12.74
CA MET A 142 -6.35 -3.37 -13.85
C MET A 142 -5.16 -3.57 -14.79
N HIS A 143 -3.97 -3.87 -14.26
CA HIS A 143 -2.79 -4.17 -15.07
C HIS A 143 -3.03 -5.40 -15.95
N HIS A 144 -3.59 -6.47 -15.40
CA HIS A 144 -3.92 -7.68 -16.17
C HIS A 144 -4.96 -7.44 -17.26
N LEU A 145 -5.98 -6.61 -17.02
CA LEU A 145 -6.96 -6.26 -18.04
C LEU A 145 -6.30 -5.49 -19.19
N VAL A 146 -5.47 -4.49 -18.88
CA VAL A 146 -4.76 -3.71 -19.89
C VAL A 146 -3.78 -4.59 -20.68
N ASP A 147 -3.05 -5.47 -20.01
CA ASP A 147 -2.14 -6.42 -20.66
C ASP A 147 -2.90 -7.37 -21.59
N SER A 148 -4.02 -7.93 -21.12
CA SER A 148 -4.90 -8.80 -21.93
C SER A 148 -5.37 -8.06 -23.19
N MET A 149 -5.86 -6.83 -23.02
CA MET A 149 -6.31 -6.00 -24.12
C MET A 149 -5.19 -5.76 -25.13
N ILE A 150 -4.02 -5.28 -24.69
CA ILE A 150 -2.86 -5.02 -25.56
C ILE A 150 -2.41 -6.31 -26.27
N SER A 151 -2.47 -7.45 -25.57
CA SER A 151 -2.15 -8.76 -26.13
C SER A 151 -3.17 -9.27 -27.15
N GLY A 152 -4.37 -8.67 -27.20
CA GLY A 152 -5.43 -8.94 -28.16
C GLY A 152 -5.51 -7.94 -29.32
N ILE A 153 -4.92 -6.74 -29.20
CA ILE A 153 -4.94 -5.70 -30.26
C ILE A 153 -4.47 -6.26 -31.60
N ALA A 154 -5.15 -5.94 -32.69
CA ALA A 154 -4.78 -6.35 -34.03
C ALA A 154 -3.28 -6.04 -34.35
N PRO A 155 -2.54 -6.94 -35.02
CA PRO A 155 -1.08 -6.80 -35.19
C PRO A 155 -0.62 -5.45 -35.76
N ASN A 156 -1.41 -4.88 -36.68
CA ASN A 156 -1.12 -3.61 -37.34
C ASN A 156 -1.12 -2.42 -36.38
N SER A 157 -2.03 -2.43 -35.40
CA SER A 157 -2.17 -1.37 -34.41
C SER A 157 -1.25 -1.60 -33.22
N ARG A 158 -0.93 -2.87 -32.89
CA ARG A 158 -0.11 -3.24 -31.73
C ARG A 158 1.33 -2.74 -31.81
N SER A 159 1.93 -2.69 -33.00
CA SER A 159 3.31 -2.23 -33.19
C SER A 159 3.55 -0.79 -32.71
N CYS A 160 2.51 0.02 -32.67
CA CYS A 160 2.53 1.42 -32.20
C CYS A 160 2.17 1.57 -30.71
N VAL A 161 1.73 0.50 -30.05
CA VAL A 161 1.19 0.55 -28.68
C VAL A 161 2.30 0.21 -27.68
N ARG A 162 2.73 1.21 -26.92
CA ARG A 162 3.46 0.99 -25.67
C ARG A 162 2.48 0.98 -24.49
N PRO A 163 2.53 -0.01 -23.58
CA PRO A 163 1.54 -0.12 -22.51
C PRO A 163 1.33 1.15 -21.70
N GLN A 164 2.41 1.78 -21.23
CA GLN A 164 2.33 3.00 -20.42
C GLN A 164 1.73 4.19 -21.18
N SER A 165 2.23 4.48 -22.39
CA SER A 165 1.72 5.58 -23.22
C SER A 165 0.26 5.33 -23.61
N PHE A 166 -0.09 4.08 -23.91
CA PHE A 166 -1.45 3.72 -24.29
C PHE A 166 -2.44 3.94 -23.13
N THR A 167 -2.11 3.49 -21.91
CA THR A 167 -2.97 3.70 -20.74
C THR A 167 -3.15 5.18 -20.40
N LEU A 168 -2.08 5.99 -20.50
CA LEU A 168 -2.12 7.40 -20.11
C LEU A 168 -2.73 8.32 -21.17
N GLU A 169 -2.54 8.04 -22.46
CA GLU A 169 -2.87 8.97 -23.55
C GLU A 169 -4.04 8.50 -24.42
N ALA A 170 -4.15 7.20 -24.68
CA ALA A 170 -5.08 6.67 -25.70
C ALA A 170 -6.31 5.98 -25.10
N LEU A 171 -6.17 5.28 -23.97
CA LEU A 171 -7.24 4.46 -23.39
C LEU A 171 -8.48 5.29 -23.05
N CYS A 172 -8.30 6.45 -22.41
CA CYS A 172 -9.42 7.33 -22.06
C CYS A 172 -10.18 7.82 -23.30
N LEU A 173 -9.46 8.18 -24.38
CA LEU A 173 -10.06 8.60 -25.64
C LEU A 173 -10.76 7.43 -26.35
N LEU A 174 -10.17 6.24 -26.29
CA LEU A 174 -10.79 5.03 -26.83
C LEU A 174 -12.12 4.72 -26.12
N LEU A 175 -12.17 4.85 -24.79
CA LEU A 175 -13.39 4.65 -24.01
C LEU A 175 -14.51 5.65 -24.38
N GLU A 176 -14.15 6.87 -24.77
CA GLU A 176 -15.11 7.86 -25.27
C GLU A 176 -15.59 7.50 -26.69
N ILE A 177 -14.68 7.08 -27.57
CA ILE A 177 -15.00 6.67 -28.94
C ILE A 177 -15.94 5.45 -28.97
N ILE A 178 -15.74 4.48 -28.07
CA ILE A 178 -16.61 3.30 -27.98
C ILE A 178 -17.98 3.58 -27.35
N SER A 179 -18.24 4.81 -26.89
CA SER A 179 -19.52 5.24 -26.31
C SER A 179 -20.29 6.21 -27.22
N PRO A 180 -20.67 5.82 -28.45
CA PRO A 180 -21.42 6.69 -29.33
C PRO A 180 -22.85 6.89 -28.83
N LYS A 181 -23.38 8.10 -29.00
CA LYS A 181 -24.77 8.44 -28.67
C LYS A 181 -25.74 7.92 -29.73
N LEU A 182 -25.94 6.61 -29.77
CA LEU A 182 -26.95 5.96 -30.61
C LEU A 182 -28.30 5.91 -29.89
N ARG A 183 -29.39 6.03 -30.64
CA ARG A 183 -30.74 5.90 -30.07
C ARG A 183 -31.00 4.46 -29.64
N PRO A 184 -31.60 4.21 -28.46
CA PRO A 184 -31.92 2.87 -27.99
C PRO A 184 -33.19 2.34 -28.69
N VAL A 185 -33.14 2.23 -30.01
CA VAL A 185 -34.23 1.71 -30.85
C VAL A 185 -33.75 0.48 -31.62
N ASN A 186 -34.69 -0.29 -32.17
CA ASN A 186 -34.33 -1.43 -32.99
C ASN A 186 -33.39 -1.02 -34.13
N THR A 187 -32.30 -1.76 -34.32
CA THR A 187 -31.24 -1.48 -35.31
C THR A 187 -31.78 -1.42 -36.74
N GLN A 188 -32.93 -2.04 -37.03
CA GLN A 188 -33.60 -1.95 -38.32
C GLN A 188 -34.11 -0.54 -38.64
N LEU A 189 -34.44 0.25 -37.61
CA LEU A 189 -34.93 1.64 -37.72
C LEU A 189 -33.81 2.68 -37.80
N TYR A 190 -32.55 2.24 -37.78
CA TYR A 190 -31.41 3.14 -37.89
C TYR A 190 -31.32 3.71 -39.30
N SER A 191 -31.03 5.00 -39.37
CA SER A 191 -30.62 5.67 -40.60
C SER A 191 -29.32 5.06 -41.13
N GLN A 192 -29.01 5.29 -42.41
CA GLN A 192 -27.77 4.79 -43.01
C GLN A 192 -26.51 5.29 -42.28
N LYS A 193 -26.52 6.55 -41.83
CA LYS A 193 -25.45 7.14 -41.02
C LYS A 193 -25.29 6.47 -39.65
N GLU A 194 -26.40 6.17 -38.96
CA GLU A 194 -26.35 5.46 -37.67
C GLU A 194 -25.81 4.02 -37.85
N LYS A 195 -26.16 3.36 -38.96
CA LYS A 195 -25.62 2.02 -39.29
C LYS A 195 -24.12 2.07 -39.58
N GLU A 196 -23.64 3.08 -40.29
CA GLU A 196 -22.21 3.30 -40.53
C GLU A 196 -21.45 3.55 -39.23
N GLN A 197 -21.98 4.40 -38.34
CA GLN A 197 -21.39 4.65 -37.02
C GLN A 197 -21.32 3.38 -36.17
N LEU A 198 -22.36 2.54 -36.19
CA LEU A 198 -22.36 1.25 -35.51
C LEU A 198 -21.32 0.29 -36.09
N SER A 199 -21.18 0.23 -37.42
CA SER A 199 -20.16 -0.59 -38.08
C SER A 199 -18.74 -0.14 -37.71
N GLN A 200 -18.49 1.17 -37.68
CA GLN A 200 -17.21 1.74 -37.24
C GLN A 200 -16.92 1.40 -35.78
N LEU A 201 -17.91 1.52 -34.89
CA LEU A 201 -17.79 1.11 -33.49
C LEU A 201 -17.35 -0.34 -33.37
N ILE A 202 -18.05 -1.26 -34.05
CA ILE A 202 -17.75 -2.69 -34.01
C ILE A 202 -16.33 -2.96 -34.52
N ASN A 203 -15.91 -2.32 -35.61
CA ASN A 203 -14.55 -2.47 -36.13
C ASN A 203 -13.49 -1.98 -35.14
N ILE A 204 -13.74 -0.86 -34.44
CA ILE A 204 -12.83 -0.34 -33.41
C ILE A 204 -12.75 -1.32 -32.24
N MET A 205 -13.90 -1.80 -31.75
CA MET A 205 -13.95 -2.80 -30.68
C MET A 205 -13.20 -4.08 -31.04
N LEU A 206 -13.36 -4.59 -32.26
CA LEU A 206 -12.60 -5.74 -32.76
C LEU A 206 -11.11 -5.45 -32.88
N THR A 207 -10.73 -4.24 -33.32
CA THR A 207 -9.32 -3.84 -33.49
C THR A 207 -8.58 -3.79 -32.15
N TYR A 208 -9.27 -3.34 -31.10
CA TYR A 208 -8.70 -3.22 -29.75
C TYR A 208 -9.00 -4.42 -28.84
N ASN A 209 -9.60 -5.48 -29.39
CA ASN A 209 -10.03 -6.65 -28.63
C ASN A 209 -10.87 -6.26 -27.41
N LEU A 210 -12.05 -5.69 -27.67
CA LEU A 210 -13.01 -5.27 -26.66
C LEU A 210 -14.37 -5.88 -26.97
N THR A 211 -15.00 -6.46 -25.96
CA THR A 211 -16.31 -7.09 -26.05
C THR A 211 -17.19 -6.70 -24.87
N TYR A 212 -18.51 -6.66 -25.09
CA TYR A 212 -19.47 -6.52 -24.00
C TYR A 212 -19.95 -7.90 -23.57
N HIS A 213 -19.62 -8.28 -22.33
CA HIS A 213 -20.10 -9.50 -21.70
C HIS A 213 -21.30 -9.18 -20.81
N GLN A 214 -22.35 -9.99 -20.96
CA GLN A 214 -23.55 -9.88 -20.13
C GLN A 214 -23.33 -10.68 -18.84
N GLU A 215 -23.20 -9.99 -17.71
CA GLU A 215 -23.10 -10.60 -16.40
C GLU A 215 -24.43 -10.47 -15.65
N ARG A 216 -24.81 -11.53 -14.93
CA ARG A 216 -25.97 -11.55 -14.05
C ARG A 216 -25.54 -11.17 -12.65
N THR A 217 -26.10 -10.08 -12.11
CA THR A 217 -25.88 -9.67 -10.74
C THR A 217 -26.56 -10.63 -9.75
N PRO A 218 -26.12 -10.70 -8.49
CA PRO A 218 -26.76 -11.54 -7.48
C PRO A 218 -28.25 -11.19 -7.26
N GLU A 219 -28.67 -9.96 -7.58
CA GLU A 219 -30.07 -9.50 -7.55
C GLU A 219 -30.88 -9.94 -8.79
N GLY A 220 -30.25 -10.63 -9.75
CA GLY A 220 -30.90 -11.16 -10.95
C GLY A 220 -30.99 -10.20 -12.14
N GLN A 221 -30.38 -9.01 -12.06
CA GLN A 221 -30.32 -8.06 -13.17
C GLN A 221 -29.15 -8.40 -14.10
N TYR A 222 -29.29 -8.09 -15.39
CA TYR A 222 -28.21 -8.26 -16.35
C TYR A 222 -27.51 -6.92 -16.59
N ILE A 223 -26.19 -6.90 -16.42
CA ILE A 223 -25.33 -5.75 -16.68
C ILE A 223 -24.36 -6.12 -17.79
N TYR A 224 -24.18 -5.23 -18.76
CA TYR A 224 -23.14 -5.35 -19.76
C TYR A 224 -21.84 -4.76 -19.23
N LYS A 225 -20.82 -5.60 -19.08
CA LYS A 225 -19.46 -5.18 -18.72
C LYS A 225 -18.57 -5.25 -19.94
N LEU A 226 -17.69 -4.26 -20.07
CA LEU A 226 -16.65 -4.24 -21.09
C LEU A 226 -15.48 -5.11 -20.59
N ASP A 227 -15.05 -6.05 -21.41
CA ASP A 227 -13.93 -6.95 -21.11
C ASP A 227 -13.07 -7.12 -22.39
N PRO A 228 -11.74 -7.26 -22.27
CA PRO A 228 -10.88 -7.62 -23.39
C PRO A 228 -10.69 -9.12 -23.59
#